data_AF-A0A7Y4XV62-F1
#
_entry.id   AF-A0A7Y4XV62-F1
#
_cell.length_a   1.000
_cell.length_b   1.000
_cell.length_c   1.000
_cell.angle_alpha   90.00
_cell.angle_beta   90.00
_cell.angle_gamma   90.00
#
_symmetry.space_group_name_H-M   'P 1'
#
loop_
_entity.id
_entity.type
_entity.pdbx_description
1 polymer ?
#
loop_
_entity_poly.entity_id
_entity_poly.type
_entity_poly.pdbx_seq_one_letter_code
_entity_poly.pdbx_strand_id
1 'polypeptide(L)'
;MVNFVSGAAGIVAVLFIWLVFERFRFKKAIQLLNEHISENSREVASLKAAAITVERRLSAYEVYLKGMQSKVDEFEQAETVATPYYTVIQKVKAGASAAELIQNFGLNRDEAALLIRLHGQKVSSN
;
A
#
# COMPACT_ATOMS: atom_id res chain seq x y z
N MET A 1 45.72 -73.22 17.90
CA MET A 1 44.49 -72.51 18.32
C MET A 1 44.72 -71.04 18.66
N VAL A 2 45.77 -70.67 19.40
CA VAL A 2 46.00 -69.29 19.88
C VAL A 2 46.16 -68.25 18.75
N ASN A 3 46.85 -68.58 17.65
CA ASN A 3 47.06 -67.65 16.53
C ASN A 3 45.77 -67.31 15.75
N PHE A 4 44.80 -68.23 15.71
CA PHE A 4 43.52 -68.02 15.01
C PHE A 4 42.62 -67.05 15.80
N VAL A 5 42.62 -67.16 17.13
CA VAL A 5 41.87 -66.25 18.02
C VAL A 5 42.44 -64.84 17.97
N SER A 6 43.77 -64.69 17.86
CA SER A 6 44.42 -63.39 17.73
C SER A 6 44.09 -62.71 16.38
N GLY A 7 44.01 -63.48 15.29
CA GLY A 7 43.55 -62.98 13.99
C GLY A 7 42.09 -62.54 13.98
N ALA A 8 41.20 -63.33 14.62
CA ALA A 8 39.78 -62.99 14.74
C ALA A 8 39.54 -61.70 15.57
N ALA A 9 40.31 -61.50 16.64
CA ALA A 9 40.22 -60.30 17.46
C ALA A 9 40.60 -59.01 16.69
N GLY A 10 41.60 -59.09 15.80
CA GLY A 10 41.98 -57.97 14.93
C GLY A 10 40.87 -57.56 13.97
N ILE A 11 40.18 -58.53 13.37
CA ILE A 11 39.07 -58.28 12.43
C ILE A 11 37.90 -57.59 13.14
N VAL A 12 37.54 -58.07 14.34
CA VAL A 12 36.48 -57.45 15.14
C VAL A 12 36.81 -56.01 15.50
N ALA A 13 38.07 -55.73 15.88
CA ALA A 13 38.51 -54.36 16.18
C ALA A 13 38.41 -53.43 14.96
N VAL A 14 38.82 -53.89 13.77
CA VAL A 14 38.71 -53.12 12.52
C VAL A 14 37.25 -52.85 12.16
N LEU A 15 36.37 -53.84 12.28
CA LEU A 15 34.93 -53.66 12.06
C LEU A 15 34.32 -52.67 13.05
N PHE A 16 34.74 -52.70 14.31
CA PHE A 16 34.27 -51.76 15.32
C PHE A 16 34.72 -50.33 15.02
N ILE A 17 35.99 -50.15 14.64
CA ILE A 17 36.54 -48.85 14.25
C ILE A 17 35.80 -48.32 13.02
N TRP A 18 35.57 -49.17 12.02
CA TRP A 18 34.80 -48.82 10.82
C TRP A 18 33.38 -48.37 11.17
N LEU A 19 32.69 -49.13 12.04
CA LEU A 19 31.34 -48.82 12.49
C LEU A 19 31.27 -47.47 13.22
N VAL A 20 32.25 -47.19 14.08
CA VAL A 20 32.34 -45.91 14.80
C VAL A 20 32.60 -44.76 13.82
N PHE A 21 33.48 -44.97 12.83
CA PHE A 21 33.76 -43.96 11.80
C PHE A 21 32.53 -43.64 10.97
N GLU A 22 31.78 -44.67 10.57
CA GLU A 22 30.55 -44.53 9.81
C GLU A 22 29.47 -43.80 10.61
N ARG A 23 29.30 -44.15 11.89
CA ARG A 23 28.42 -43.43 12.82
C ARG A 23 28.80 -41.96 12.98
N PHE A 24 30.10 -41.64 13.04
CA PHE A 24 30.58 -40.26 13.10
C PHE A 24 30.29 -39.50 11.81
N ARG A 25 30.49 -40.14 10.65
CA ARG A 25 30.18 -39.56 9.34
C ARG A 25 28.69 -39.25 9.20
N PHE A 26 27.84 -40.18 9.63
CA PHE A 26 26.38 -39.99 9.63
C PHE A 26 25.93 -38.86 10.56
N LYS A 27 26.52 -38.74 11.75
CA LYS A 27 26.21 -37.63 12.67
C LYS A 27 26.59 -36.26 12.08
N LYS A 28 27.76 -36.16 11.44
CA LYS A 28 28.18 -34.92 10.76
C LYS A 28 27.24 -34.53 9.63
N ALA A 29 26.82 -35.50 8.81
CA ALA A 29 25.87 -35.24 7.72
C ALA A 29 24.50 -34.77 8.23
N ILE A 30 24.01 -35.38 9.33
CA ILE A 30 22.76 -34.95 9.98
C ILE A 30 22.91 -33.55 10.58
N GLN A 31 24.04 -33.24 11.22
CA GLN A 31 24.29 -31.92 11.80
C GLN A 31 24.33 -30.81 10.74
N LEU A 32 25.07 -31.03 9.64
CA LEU A 32 25.10 -30.11 8.50
C LEU A 32 23.72 -29.88 7.91
N LEU A 33 22.95 -30.96 7.71
CA LEU A 33 21.60 -30.84 7.16
C LEU A 33 20.66 -30.09 8.11
N ASN A 34 20.81 -30.26 9.41
CA ASN A 34 20.02 -29.57 10.42
C ASN A 34 20.40 -28.08 10.52
N GLU A 35 21.68 -27.76 10.32
CA GLU A 35 22.18 -26.38 10.26
C GLU A 35 21.59 -25.63 9.05
N HIS A 36 21.58 -26.26 7.87
CA HIS A 36 20.91 -25.72 6.68
C HIS A 36 19.39 -25.53 6.86
N ILE A 37 18.72 -26.45 7.55
CA ILE A 37 17.28 -26.31 7.86
C ILE A 37 17.05 -25.14 8.83
N SER A 38 17.92 -24.98 9.81
CA SER A 38 17.84 -23.89 10.79
C SER A 38 18.04 -22.53 10.12
N GLU A 39 19.02 -22.41 9.23
CA GLU A 39 19.29 -21.21 8.46
C GLU A 39 18.13 -20.86 7.53
N ASN A 40 17.63 -21.81 6.74
CA ASN A 40 16.47 -21.62 5.87
C ASN A 40 15.21 -21.22 6.66
N SER A 41 14.99 -21.81 7.83
CA SER A 41 13.85 -21.46 8.69
C SER A 41 13.94 -20.00 9.17
N ARG A 42 15.15 -19.55 9.51
CA ARG A 42 15.42 -18.16 9.92
C ARG A 42 15.23 -17.19 8.76
N GLU A 43 15.67 -17.55 7.55
CA GLU A 43 15.45 -16.75 6.35
C GLU A 43 13.96 -16.60 6.03
N VAL A 44 13.19 -17.71 6.08
CA VAL A 44 11.73 -17.69 5.89
C VAL A 44 11.05 -16.81 6.94
N ALA A 45 11.49 -16.85 8.21
CA ALA A 45 10.97 -15.97 9.25
C ALA A 45 11.27 -14.49 8.97
N SER A 46 12.48 -14.18 8.48
CA SER A 46 12.86 -12.82 8.12
C SER A 46 12.07 -12.28 6.92
N LEU A 47 11.86 -13.12 5.88
CA LEU A 47 11.07 -12.80 4.71
C LEU A 47 9.61 -12.55 5.07
N LYS A 48 9.03 -13.38 5.97
CA LYS A 48 7.68 -13.15 6.49
C LYS A 48 7.58 -11.83 7.25
N ALA A 49 8.57 -11.48 8.08
CA ALA A 49 8.59 -10.20 8.79
C ALA A 49 8.68 -9.00 7.82
N ALA A 50 9.45 -9.14 6.74
CA ALA A 50 9.50 -8.14 5.68
C ALA A 50 8.16 -8.02 4.94
N ALA A 51 7.52 -9.14 4.59
CA ALA A 51 6.21 -9.17 3.95
C ALA A 51 5.13 -8.50 4.80
N ILE A 52 5.08 -8.79 6.11
CA ILE A 52 4.16 -8.15 7.06
C ILE A 52 4.38 -6.63 7.10
N THR A 53 5.63 -6.17 7.02
CA THR A 53 5.96 -4.74 6.99
C THR A 53 5.45 -4.07 5.71
N VAL A 54 5.60 -4.74 4.56
CA VAL A 54 5.07 -4.26 3.28
C VAL A 54 3.55 -4.21 3.31
N GLU A 55 2.89 -5.24 3.85
CA GLU A 55 1.43 -5.31 3.97
C GLU A 55 0.88 -4.18 4.85
N ARG A 56 1.53 -3.88 5.98
CA ARG A 56 1.18 -2.73 6.83
C ARG A 56 1.30 -1.39 6.10
N ARG A 57 2.36 -1.22 5.30
CA ARG A 57 2.54 0.00 4.50
C ARG A 57 1.45 0.12 3.43
N LEU A 58 1.14 -0.97 2.74
CA LEU A 58 0.09 -0.99 1.71
C LEU A 58 -1.28 -0.62 2.30
N SER A 59 -1.65 -1.22 3.43
CA SER A 59 -2.89 -0.89 4.13
C SER A 59 -2.95 0.59 4.56
N ALA A 60 -1.83 1.16 5.03
CA ALA A 60 -1.77 2.58 5.36
C ALA A 60 -1.99 3.48 4.12
N TYR A 61 -1.44 3.11 2.96
CA TYR A 61 -1.66 3.83 1.71
C TYR A 61 -3.10 3.70 1.21
N GLU A 62 -3.73 2.54 1.34
CA GLU A 62 -5.14 2.36 0.97
C GLU A 62 -6.06 3.26 1.81
N VAL A 63 -5.81 3.36 3.13
CA VAL A 63 -6.55 4.27 4.01
C VAL A 63 -6.34 5.72 3.61
N TYR A 64 -5.09 6.11 3.31
CA TYR A 64 -4.78 7.46 2.86
C TYR A 64 -5.46 7.81 1.54
N LEU A 65 -5.39 6.93 0.54
CA LEU A 65 -6.03 7.11 -0.76
C LEU A 65 -7.55 7.20 -0.61
N LYS A 66 -8.15 6.34 0.22
CA LYS A 66 -9.59 6.40 0.50
C LYS A 66 -9.99 7.71 1.18
N GLY A 67 -9.16 8.21 2.10
CA GLY A 67 -9.36 9.53 2.70
C GLY A 67 -9.23 10.67 1.71
N MET A 68 -8.29 10.57 0.76
CA MET A 68 -8.11 11.55 -0.31
C MET A 68 -9.28 11.55 -1.28
N GLN A 69 -9.76 10.37 -1.67
CA GLN A 69 -10.96 10.21 -2.49
C GLN A 69 -12.18 10.81 -1.79
N SER A 70 -12.39 10.51 -0.50
CA SER A 70 -13.50 11.09 0.25
C SER A 70 -13.44 12.63 0.30
N LYS A 71 -12.24 13.21 0.38
CA LYS A 71 -12.08 14.67 0.30
C LYS A 71 -12.38 15.22 -1.08
N VAL A 72 -11.95 14.53 -2.14
CA VAL A 72 -12.27 14.91 -3.52
C VAL A 72 -13.77 14.86 -3.75
N ASP A 73 -14.45 13.80 -3.30
CA ASP A 73 -15.90 13.67 -3.40
C ASP A 73 -16.62 14.77 -2.62
N GLU A 74 -16.11 15.17 -1.46
CA GLU A 74 -16.63 16.29 -0.66
C GLU A 74 -16.46 17.64 -1.40
N PHE A 75 -15.31 17.86 -2.05
CA PHE A 75 -15.08 19.04 -2.88
C PHE A 75 -15.97 19.06 -4.12
N GLU A 76 -16.13 17.93 -4.80
CA GLU A 76 -16.98 17.81 -5.99
C GLU A 76 -18.45 18.04 -5.64
N GLN A 77 -18.91 17.54 -4.49
CA GLN A 77 -20.26 17.86 -3.98
C GLN A 77 -20.39 19.34 -3.61
N ALA A 78 -19.41 19.94 -2.94
CA ALA A 78 -19.42 21.36 -2.63
C ALA A 78 -19.43 22.24 -3.89
N GLU A 79 -18.68 21.85 -4.93
CA GLU A 79 -18.66 22.52 -6.23
C GLU A 79 -19.98 22.33 -6.99
N THR A 80 -20.61 21.15 -6.87
CA THR A 80 -21.94 20.87 -7.44
C THR A 80 -23.04 21.72 -6.79
N VAL A 81 -22.91 22.04 -5.51
CA VAL A 81 -23.83 22.98 -4.81
C VAL A 81 -23.54 24.44 -5.20
N ALA A 82 -22.28 24.78 -5.49
CA ALA A 82 -21.87 26.13 -5.89
C ALA A 82 -22.05 26.45 -7.39
N THR A 83 -22.18 25.43 -8.25
CA THR A 83 -22.23 25.55 -9.71
C THR A 83 -23.38 26.38 -10.27
N PRO A 84 -24.61 26.35 -9.71
CA PRO A 84 -25.71 27.19 -10.20
C PRO A 84 -25.35 28.68 -10.18
N TYR A 85 -24.72 29.14 -9.09
CA TYR A 85 -24.25 30.51 -8.97
C TYR A 85 -22.96 30.76 -9.76
N TYR A 86 -22.07 29.78 -9.89
CA TYR A 86 -20.85 29.93 -10.70
C TYR A 86 -21.16 30.27 -12.17
N THR A 87 -22.11 29.57 -12.80
CA THR A 87 -22.53 29.85 -14.19
C THR A 87 -23.17 31.22 -14.33
N VAL A 88 -23.94 31.63 -13.31
CA VAL A 88 -24.59 32.94 -13.23
C VAL A 88 -23.54 34.05 -13.07
N ILE A 89 -22.54 33.85 -12.21
CA ILE A 89 -21.42 34.77 -11.99
C ILE A 89 -20.57 34.93 -13.25
N GLN A 90 -20.32 33.84 -14.00
CA GLN A 90 -19.63 33.94 -15.30
C GLN A 90 -20.44 34.77 -16.32
N LYS A 91 -21.76 34.56 -16.41
CA LYS A 91 -22.65 35.36 -17.27
C LYS A 91 -22.69 36.83 -16.87
N VAL A 92 -22.74 37.12 -15.56
CA VAL A 92 -22.66 38.48 -15.03
C VAL A 92 -21.31 39.13 -15.36
N LYS A 93 -20.20 38.40 -15.21
CA LYS A 93 -18.86 38.88 -15.60
C LYS A 93 -18.75 39.14 -17.11
N ALA A 94 -19.51 38.40 -17.92
CA ALA A 94 -19.64 38.63 -19.37
C ALA A 94 -20.60 39.78 -19.74
N GLY A 95 -21.20 40.46 -18.76
CA GLY A 95 -22.05 41.64 -18.98
C GLY A 95 -23.55 41.33 -19.14
N ALA A 96 -24.02 40.15 -18.76
CA ALA A 96 -25.44 39.80 -18.84
C ALA A 96 -26.32 40.75 -18.01
N SER A 97 -27.47 41.12 -18.56
CA SER A 97 -28.42 42.03 -17.90
C SER A 97 -29.26 41.32 -16.83
N ALA A 98 -29.80 42.08 -15.88
CA ALA A 98 -30.64 41.54 -14.81
C ALA A 98 -31.85 40.76 -15.35
N ALA A 99 -32.44 41.23 -16.44
CA ALA A 99 -33.58 40.57 -17.09
C ALA A 99 -33.21 39.19 -17.67
N GLU A 100 -32.03 39.07 -18.26
CA GLU A 100 -31.53 37.80 -18.81
C GLU A 100 -31.20 36.79 -17.71
N LEU A 101 -30.73 37.26 -16.55
CA LEU A 101 -30.42 36.41 -15.39
C LEU A 101 -31.70 35.86 -14.75
N ILE A 102 -32.73 36.69 -14.63
CA ILE A 102 -34.05 36.29 -14.11
C ILE A 102 -34.71 35.27 -15.05
N GLN A 103 -34.68 35.51 -16.36
CA GLN A 103 -35.36 34.64 -17.33
C GLN A 103 -34.66 33.29 -17.53
N ASN A 104 -33.32 33.27 -17.59
CA ASN A 104 -32.57 32.05 -17.90
C ASN A 104 -32.20 31.22 -16.66
N PHE A 105 -32.12 31.84 -15.49
CA PHE A 105 -31.67 31.18 -14.26
C PHE A 105 -32.72 31.22 -13.12
N GLY A 106 -33.91 31.80 -13.37
CA GLY A 106 -35.01 31.81 -12.39
C GLY A 106 -34.75 32.66 -11.14
N LEU A 107 -33.76 33.55 -11.19
CA LEU A 107 -33.34 34.38 -10.05
C LEU A 107 -34.39 35.44 -9.73
N ASN A 108 -34.53 35.80 -8.44
CA ASN A 108 -35.35 36.94 -8.07
C ASN A 108 -34.69 38.25 -8.52
N ARG A 109 -35.49 39.31 -8.70
CA ARG A 109 -35.03 40.64 -9.12
C ARG A 109 -33.92 41.19 -8.21
N ASP A 110 -34.06 40.98 -6.90
CA ASP A 110 -33.10 41.43 -5.91
C ASP A 110 -31.80 40.61 -5.96
N GLU A 111 -31.89 39.30 -6.21
CA GLU A 111 -30.72 38.41 -6.35
C GLU A 111 -29.91 38.74 -7.61
N ALA A 112 -30.59 38.95 -8.75
CA ALA A 112 -29.94 39.33 -10.00
C ALA A 112 -29.23 40.70 -9.88
N ALA A 113 -29.88 41.67 -9.23
CA ALA A 113 -29.29 42.99 -8.98
C ALA A 113 -28.06 42.91 -8.05
N LEU A 114 -28.13 42.08 -7.00
CA LEU A 114 -27.01 41.85 -6.08
C LEU A 114 -25.81 41.22 -6.79
N LEU A 115 -26.05 40.18 -7.59
CA LEU A 115 -25.00 39.48 -8.34
C LEU A 115 -24.31 40.39 -9.35
N ILE A 116 -25.06 41.21 -10.09
CA ILE A 116 -24.49 42.23 -10.99
C ILE A 116 -23.68 43.26 -10.20
N ARG A 117 -24.13 43.68 -9.03
CA ARG A 117 -23.39 44.65 -8.22
C ARG A 117 -22.09 44.08 -7.63
N LEU A 118 -22.09 42.80 -7.26
CA LEU A 118 -20.95 42.14 -6.62
C LEU A 118 -19.91 41.65 -7.64
N HIS A 119 -20.36 41.19 -8.81
CA HIS A 119 -19.53 40.52 -9.82
C HIS A 119 -19.55 41.16 -11.20
N GLY A 120 -20.43 42.13 -11.45
CA GLY A 120 -20.40 42.92 -12.66
C GLY A 120 -19.09 43.68 -12.70
N GLN A 121 -18.21 43.33 -13.64
CA GLN A 121 -17.03 44.13 -13.89
C GLN A 121 -17.51 45.55 -14.15
N LYS A 122 -17.01 46.49 -13.32
CA LYS A 122 -17.26 47.91 -13.42
C LYS A 122 -17.24 48.28 -14.90
N VAL A 123 -18.42 48.52 -15.48
CA VAL A 123 -18.55 49.17 -16.77
C VAL A 123 -17.95 50.54 -16.54
N SER A 124 -16.65 50.64 -16.81
CA SER A 124 -15.95 51.91 -16.90
C SER A 124 -16.56 52.57 -18.13
N SER A 125 -17.49 53.47 -17.84
CA SER A 125 -17.83 54.62 -18.66
C SER A 125 -16.67 55.01 -19.57
N ASN A 126 -16.91 54.93 -20.87
CA ASN A 126 -16.34 55.83 -21.85
C ASN A 126 -17.50 56.32 -22.70
#